data_AF-A0A2B7WN16-F1
#
_entry.id   AF-A0A2B7WN16-F1
#
_cell.length_a   1.000
_cell.length_b   1.000
_cell.length_c   1.000
_cell.angle_alpha   90.00
_cell.angle_beta   90.00
_cell.angle_gamma   90.00
#
_symmetry.space_group_name_H-M   'P 1'
#
loop_
_entity.id
_entity.type
_entity.pdbx_description
1 polymer ?
#
loop_
_entity_poly.entity_id
_entity_poly.type
_entity_poly.pdbx_seq_one_letter_code
_entity_poly.pdbx_strand_id
1 'polypeptide(L)'
;MEIVQSNEAFKTIDGKFQFAYVKIFVRQDNILYSAKWMDRKNKPHDMSQLQDVRRVETQNRGLEVHPSWTIAPQPLDSYYIKTPSLLAYATESDLEKQILREVETCELLRKHPHRNIAFYYGCQVTRNRVSGLCFKRYTSTLQENVNPQHLNKRTFFSSGRELVDDGIKASLDGILQGIRHLHSLGLVHNDVTPSNIMFGKDNTPVLVDFGSCRRVAESLRDRRLNGHMNGMILTLRLRWRRLILTRLLN
;
A
#
# COMPACT_ATOMS: atom_id res chain seq x y z
N MET A 1 -22.06 -4.44 -17.41
CA MET A 1 -21.05 -5.01 -16.49
C MET A 1 -19.74 -4.28 -16.68
N GLU A 2 -19.13 -3.73 -15.63
CA GLU A 2 -17.86 -3.00 -15.68
C GLU A 2 -16.83 -3.70 -14.78
N ILE A 3 -15.66 -4.06 -15.31
CA ILE A 3 -14.57 -4.61 -14.48
C ILE A 3 -13.83 -3.43 -13.82
N VAL A 4 -13.96 -3.33 -12.50
CA VAL A 4 -13.36 -2.26 -11.68
C VAL A 4 -11.89 -2.57 -11.35
N GLN A 5 -11.59 -3.83 -11.04
CA GLN A 5 -10.25 -4.27 -10.65
C GLN A 5 -10.08 -5.77 -10.93
N SER A 6 -8.86 -6.21 -11.23
CA SER A 6 -8.51 -7.63 -11.33
C SER A 6 -7.16 -7.93 -10.69
N ASN A 7 -7.03 -9.13 -10.11
CA ASN A 7 -5.80 -9.62 -9.49
C ASN A 7 -5.64 -11.11 -9.78
N GLU A 8 -4.48 -11.51 -10.31
CA GLU A 8 -4.18 -12.94 -10.48
C GLU A 8 -3.96 -13.61 -9.12
N ALA A 9 -4.64 -14.74 -8.90
CA ALA A 9 -4.46 -15.59 -7.74
C ALA A 9 -3.68 -16.85 -8.13
N PHE A 10 -2.69 -17.19 -7.29
CA PHE A 10 -1.84 -18.35 -7.47
C PHE A 10 -1.92 -19.26 -6.25
N LYS A 11 -1.73 -20.56 -6.48
CA LYS A 11 -1.69 -21.59 -5.44
C LYS A 11 -0.41 -22.41 -5.60
N THR A 12 0.13 -22.88 -4.47
CA THR A 12 1.20 -23.87 -4.50
C THR A 12 0.58 -25.26 -4.58
N ILE A 13 0.85 -25.97 -5.67
CA ILE A 13 0.43 -27.35 -5.90
C ILE A 13 1.72 -28.14 -6.15
N ASP A 14 1.98 -29.15 -5.32
CA ASP A 14 3.20 -29.98 -5.36
C ASP A 14 4.49 -29.15 -5.34
N GLY A 15 4.55 -28.14 -4.48
CA GLY A 15 5.69 -27.23 -4.37
C GLY A 15 5.87 -26.26 -5.54
N LYS A 16 5.03 -26.33 -6.58
CA LYS A 16 5.07 -25.42 -7.73
C LYS A 16 3.99 -24.36 -7.64
N PHE A 17 4.37 -23.13 -7.97
CA PHE A 17 3.46 -22.00 -8.00
C PHE A 17 2.66 -22.00 -9.31
N GLN A 18 1.36 -22.22 -9.22
CA GLN A 18 0.50 -22.37 -10.39
C GLN A 18 -0.63 -21.34 -10.35
N PHE A 19 -0.99 -20.84 -11.53
CA PHE A 19 -2.15 -19.96 -11.69
C PHE A 19 -3.42 -20.72 -11.24
N ALA A 20 -4.26 -20.06 -10.45
CA ALA A 20 -5.51 -20.64 -9.98
C ALA A 20 -6.73 -19.99 -10.62
N TYR A 21 -6.82 -18.66 -10.57
CA TYR A 21 -7.90 -17.87 -11.16
C TYR A 21 -7.52 -16.38 -11.14
N VAL A 22 -8.25 -15.54 -11.87
CA VAL A 22 -8.23 -14.08 -11.72
C VAL A 22 -9.35 -13.69 -10.76
N LYS A 23 -9.03 -13.09 -9.61
CA LYS A 23 -10.03 -12.43 -8.76
C LYS A 23 -10.42 -11.14 -9.46
N ILE A 24 -11.71 -10.97 -9.76
CA ILE A 24 -12.21 -9.75 -10.40
C ILE A 24 -13.23 -9.06 -9.51
N PHE A 25 -13.25 -7.73 -9.59
CA PHE A 25 -14.24 -6.86 -8.99
C PHE A 25 -15.04 -6.23 -10.11
N VAL A 26 -16.35 -6.39 -10.04
CA VAL A 26 -17.25 -6.04 -11.13
C VAL A 26 -18.36 -5.16 -10.60
N ARG A 27 -18.64 -4.05 -11.28
CA ARG A 27 -19.79 -3.20 -11.03
C ARG A 27 -20.90 -3.53 -12.03
N GLN A 28 -22.08 -3.84 -11.51
CA GLN A 28 -23.29 -4.02 -12.30
C GLN A 28 -24.46 -3.39 -11.55
N ASP A 29 -25.21 -2.53 -12.23
CA ASP A 29 -26.36 -1.82 -11.68
C ASP A 29 -26.04 -1.09 -10.37
N ASN A 30 -24.89 -0.41 -10.34
CA ASN A 30 -24.30 0.27 -9.17
C ASN A 30 -23.97 -0.63 -7.97
N ILE A 31 -24.06 -1.95 -8.11
CA ILE A 31 -23.68 -2.91 -7.08
C ILE A 31 -22.30 -3.46 -7.40
N LEU A 32 -21.43 -3.51 -6.39
CA LEU A 32 -20.10 -4.09 -6.50
C LEU A 32 -20.13 -5.58 -6.13
N TYR A 33 -19.51 -6.40 -6.97
CA TYR A 33 -19.34 -7.83 -6.78
C TYR A 33 -17.86 -8.21 -6.83
N SER A 34 -17.50 -9.27 -6.13
CA SER A 34 -16.22 -9.96 -6.29
C SER A 34 -16.50 -11.35 -6.84
N ALA A 35 -15.69 -11.80 -7.79
CA ALA A 35 -15.85 -13.10 -8.40
C ALA A 35 -14.50 -13.71 -8.79
N LYS A 36 -14.52 -14.98 -9.19
CA LYS A 36 -13.39 -15.69 -9.76
C LYS A 36 -13.62 -15.86 -11.26
N TRP A 37 -12.58 -15.59 -12.02
CA TRP A 37 -12.53 -15.74 -13.46
C TRP A 37 -11.42 -16.71 -13.84
N MET A 38 -11.74 -17.74 -14.62
CA MET A 38 -10.83 -18.86 -14.85
C MET A 38 -9.93 -18.66 -16.07
N ASP A 39 -10.29 -17.77 -17.00
CA ASP A 39 -9.45 -17.44 -18.15
C ASP A 39 -8.45 -16.35 -17.78
N ARG A 40 -7.17 -16.68 -17.88
CA ARG A 40 -6.08 -15.75 -17.60
C ARG A 40 -5.89 -14.70 -18.70
N LYS A 41 -6.21 -15.04 -19.95
CA LYS A 41 -5.85 -14.25 -21.14
C LYS A 41 -6.99 -13.34 -21.59
N ASN A 42 -8.22 -13.84 -21.54
CA ASN A 42 -9.39 -13.12 -22.02
C ASN A 42 -10.17 -12.49 -20.87
N LYS A 43 -10.96 -11.46 -21.18
CA LYS A 43 -11.89 -10.85 -20.21
C LYS A 43 -13.26 -11.52 -20.31
N PRO A 44 -14.00 -11.64 -19.18
CA PRO A 44 -15.40 -12.07 -19.23
C PRO A 44 -16.26 -11.00 -19.90
N HIS A 45 -17.27 -11.44 -20.65
CA HIS A 45 -18.22 -10.56 -21.35
C HIS A 45 -19.41 -10.22 -20.44
N ASP A 46 -19.83 -11.16 -19.59
CA ASP A 46 -20.94 -11.00 -18.67
C ASP A 46 -20.75 -11.80 -17.37
N MET A 47 -21.67 -11.60 -16.42
CA MET A 47 -21.60 -12.21 -15.09
C MET A 47 -21.83 -13.73 -15.09
N SER A 48 -22.49 -14.30 -16.10
CA SER A 48 -22.80 -15.74 -16.15
C SER A 48 -21.54 -16.60 -16.28
N GLN A 49 -20.46 -16.01 -16.81
CA GLN A 49 -19.17 -16.66 -16.98
C GLN A 49 -18.33 -16.67 -15.67
N LEU A 50 -18.80 -15.99 -14.63
CA LEU A 50 -18.06 -15.80 -13.39
C LEU A 50 -18.42 -16.86 -12.34
N GLN A 51 -17.43 -17.25 -11.53
CA GLN A 51 -17.60 -18.20 -10.44
C GLN A 51 -17.51 -17.51 -9.07
N ASP A 52 -18.15 -18.08 -8.05
CA ASP A 52 -18.08 -17.59 -6.66
C ASP A 52 -18.39 -16.09 -6.56
N VAL A 53 -19.45 -15.67 -7.26
CA VAL A 53 -19.90 -14.28 -7.28
C VAL A 53 -20.49 -13.93 -5.92
N ARG A 54 -19.87 -12.94 -5.26
CA ARG A 54 -20.32 -12.44 -3.96
C ARG A 54 -20.44 -10.93 -4.03
N ARG A 55 -21.54 -10.39 -3.50
CA ARG A 55 -21.68 -8.94 -3.30
C ARG A 55 -20.60 -8.43 -2.35
N VAL A 56 -20.01 -7.29 -2.66
CA VAL A 56 -19.02 -6.61 -1.81
C VAL A 56 -19.67 -5.40 -1.19
N GLU A 57 -19.89 -5.45 0.11
CA GLU A 57 -20.33 -4.29 0.87
C GLU A 57 -19.12 -3.44 1.22
N THR A 58 -19.10 -2.20 0.74
CA THR A 58 -18.06 -1.22 1.06
C THR A 58 -18.55 -0.16 2.05
N GLN A 59 -19.86 -0.03 2.22
CA GLN A 59 -20.47 0.89 3.18
C GLN A 59 -20.45 0.28 4.59
N ASN A 60 -20.24 1.11 5.61
CA ASN A 60 -20.35 0.75 7.03
C ASN A 60 -19.38 -0.36 7.50
N ARG A 61 -18.36 -0.72 6.71
CA ARG A 61 -17.37 -1.77 7.02
C ARG A 61 -16.10 -1.28 7.71
N GLY A 62 -16.03 0.02 8.00
CA GLY A 62 -14.94 0.62 8.78
C GLY A 62 -15.15 0.48 10.29
N LEU A 63 -14.11 0.73 11.07
CA LEU A 63 -14.19 0.77 12.54
C LEU A 63 -15.08 1.93 13.00
N GLU A 64 -15.77 1.73 14.13
CA GLU A 64 -16.37 2.85 14.85
C GLU A 64 -15.29 3.83 15.30
N VAL A 65 -15.58 5.12 15.17
CA VAL A 65 -14.61 6.17 15.48
C VAL A 65 -14.33 6.19 16.97
N HIS A 66 -13.05 6.09 17.33
CA HIS A 66 -12.62 6.27 18.70
C HIS A 66 -12.46 7.79 19.02
N PRO A 67 -12.88 8.28 20.20
CA PRO A 67 -12.79 9.70 20.55
C PRO A 67 -11.39 10.30 20.52
N SER A 68 -10.34 9.47 20.63
CA SER A 68 -8.95 9.93 20.58
C SER A 68 -8.40 10.08 19.16
N TRP A 69 -9.15 9.69 18.13
CA TRP A 69 -8.72 9.80 16.73
C TRP A 69 -9.08 11.17 16.17
N THR A 70 -8.16 11.68 15.37
CA THR A 70 -8.32 12.98 14.71
C THR A 70 -9.26 12.81 13.53
N ILE A 71 -10.30 13.62 13.46
CA ILE A 71 -11.18 13.69 12.29
C ILE A 71 -10.62 14.76 11.36
N ALA A 72 -10.48 14.43 10.07
CA ALA A 72 -9.99 15.39 9.09
C ALA A 72 -10.99 16.56 8.95
N PRO A 73 -10.52 17.83 8.95
CA PRO A 73 -11.40 18.97 8.76
C PRO A 73 -12.01 18.98 7.35
N GLN A 74 -13.11 19.71 7.17
CA GLN A 74 -13.72 19.91 5.85
C GLN A 74 -13.07 21.10 5.11
N PRO A 75 -13.11 21.15 3.76
CA PRO A 75 -13.68 20.17 2.84
C PRO A 75 -12.72 19.01 2.50
N LEU A 76 -13.28 17.81 2.28
CA LEU A 76 -12.48 16.60 2.06
C LEU A 76 -11.77 16.51 0.70
N ASP A 77 -12.21 17.28 -0.29
CA ASP A 77 -11.63 17.32 -1.65
C ASP A 77 -10.17 17.79 -1.67
N SER A 78 -9.78 18.54 -0.65
CA SER A 78 -8.44 19.07 -0.41
C SER A 78 -7.39 17.99 -0.09
N TYR A 79 -7.82 16.76 0.23
CA TYR A 79 -6.92 15.68 0.66
C TYR A 79 -6.78 14.57 -0.36
N TYR A 80 -5.66 13.86 -0.30
CA TYR A 80 -5.61 12.49 -0.80
C TYR A 80 -6.28 11.57 0.22
N ILE A 81 -7.38 10.92 -0.17
CA ILE A 81 -8.10 9.98 0.71
C ILE A 81 -7.66 8.57 0.36
N LYS A 82 -6.97 7.92 1.30
CA LYS A 82 -6.66 6.50 1.20
C LYS A 82 -7.83 5.70 1.78
N THR A 83 -8.42 4.84 0.97
CA THR A 83 -9.48 3.90 1.39
C THR A 83 -8.94 2.46 1.36
N PRO A 84 -9.52 1.53 2.15
CA PRO A 84 -9.16 0.12 2.05
C PRO A 84 -9.34 -0.42 0.64
N SER A 85 -8.44 -1.31 0.22
CA SER A 85 -8.54 -1.95 -1.11
C SER A 85 -9.81 -2.79 -1.24
N LEU A 86 -10.32 -2.96 -2.47
CA LEU A 86 -11.48 -3.83 -2.72
C LEU A 86 -11.25 -5.28 -2.28
N LEU A 87 -9.99 -5.75 -2.34
CA LEU A 87 -9.59 -7.05 -1.83
C LEU A 87 -9.76 -7.17 -0.31
N ALA A 88 -9.50 -6.10 0.43
CA ALA A 88 -9.70 -6.07 1.87
C ALA A 88 -11.20 -6.18 2.23
N TYR A 89 -12.09 -5.57 1.43
CA TYR A 89 -13.55 -5.70 1.63
C TYR A 89 -14.10 -7.08 1.25
N ALA A 90 -13.54 -7.73 0.21
CA ALA A 90 -14.04 -9.01 -0.29
C ALA A 90 -13.45 -10.25 0.38
N THR A 91 -12.49 -10.09 1.27
CA THR A 91 -11.96 -11.18 2.09
C THR A 91 -12.62 -11.13 3.46
N GLU A 92 -12.88 -12.29 4.06
CA GLU A 92 -13.25 -12.41 5.49
C GLU A 92 -12.04 -12.12 6.41
N SER A 93 -11.11 -11.29 5.95
CA SER A 93 -9.92 -10.92 6.70
C SER A 93 -10.26 -9.87 7.76
N ASP A 94 -9.35 -9.70 8.71
CA ASP A 94 -9.38 -8.70 9.78
C ASP A 94 -9.24 -7.25 9.24
N LEU A 95 -10.13 -6.82 8.34
CA LEU A 95 -10.19 -5.46 7.78
C LEU A 95 -10.18 -4.42 8.89
N GLU A 96 -10.95 -4.65 9.95
CA GLU A 96 -10.99 -3.80 11.13
C GLU A 96 -9.62 -3.70 11.81
N LYS A 97 -8.89 -4.81 12.00
CA LYS A 97 -7.54 -4.76 12.59
C LYS A 97 -6.55 -4.04 11.66
N GLN A 98 -6.70 -4.17 10.34
CA GLN A 98 -5.86 -3.46 9.38
C GLN A 98 -6.11 -1.95 9.45
N ILE A 99 -7.38 -1.53 9.45
CA ILE A 99 -7.77 -0.12 9.62
C ILE A 99 -7.26 0.40 10.96
N LEU A 100 -7.46 -0.35 12.06
CA LEU A 100 -7.04 0.05 13.41
C LEU A 100 -5.54 0.33 13.43
N ARG A 101 -4.75 -0.63 12.97
CA ARG A 101 -3.30 -0.54 12.95
C ARG A 101 -2.81 0.66 12.13
N GLU A 102 -3.44 0.90 10.99
CA GLU A 102 -3.06 2.02 10.14
C GLU A 102 -3.46 3.38 10.76
N VAL A 103 -4.65 3.49 11.37
CA VAL A 103 -5.08 4.68 12.11
C VAL A 103 -4.14 4.96 13.28
N GLU A 104 -3.83 3.97 14.12
CA GLU A 104 -2.93 4.11 15.27
C GLU A 104 -1.53 4.57 14.84
N THR A 105 -1.02 4.00 13.75
CA THR A 105 0.26 4.42 13.17
C THR A 105 0.18 5.89 12.73
N CYS A 106 -0.87 6.27 12.00
CA CYS A 106 -1.04 7.64 11.52
C CYS A 106 -1.20 8.65 12.67
N GLU A 107 -1.94 8.32 13.72
CA GLU A 107 -2.08 9.17 14.91
C GLU A 107 -0.75 9.35 15.64
N LEU A 108 0.07 8.30 15.75
CA LEU A 108 1.40 8.41 16.34
C LEU A 108 2.31 9.31 15.49
N LEU A 109 2.33 9.12 14.17
CA LEU A 109 3.15 9.94 13.26
C LEU A 109 2.70 11.40 13.22
N ARG A 110 1.39 11.66 13.36
CA ARG A 110 0.86 13.03 13.46
C ARG A 110 1.35 13.77 14.70
N LYS A 111 1.48 13.07 15.83
CA LYS A 111 2.03 13.63 17.08
C LYS A 111 3.54 13.88 17.01
N HIS A 112 4.23 13.18 16.11
CA HIS A 112 5.68 13.28 15.91
C HIS A 112 5.99 13.53 14.43
N PRO A 113 5.70 14.72 13.88
CA PRO A 113 5.84 14.98 12.45
C PRO A 113 7.30 14.96 12.00
N HIS A 114 7.55 14.54 10.77
CA HIS A 114 8.87 14.57 10.13
C HIS A 114 8.72 14.93 8.65
N ARG A 115 9.62 15.78 8.12
CA ARG A 115 9.53 16.32 6.74
C ARG A 115 9.55 15.27 5.63
N ASN A 116 10.14 14.10 5.89
CA ASN A 116 10.22 12.97 4.95
C ASN A 116 9.20 11.85 5.24
N ILE A 117 8.13 12.15 5.95
CA ILE A 117 7.00 11.24 6.22
C ILE A 117 5.71 11.95 5.78
N ALA A 118 4.79 11.21 5.17
CA ALA A 118 3.54 11.77 4.69
C ALA A 118 2.74 12.46 5.81
N PHE A 119 2.35 13.70 5.57
CA PHE A 119 1.46 14.43 6.47
C PHE A 119 0.03 13.85 6.47
N TYR A 120 -0.45 13.48 7.65
CA TYR A 120 -1.78 12.94 7.92
C TYR A 120 -2.67 14.00 8.59
N TYR A 121 -3.84 14.25 8.01
CA TYR A 121 -4.81 15.25 8.51
C TYR A 121 -5.86 14.67 9.45
N GLY A 122 -6.11 13.36 9.39
CA GLY A 122 -7.15 12.70 10.19
C GLY A 122 -7.94 11.65 9.41
N CYS A 123 -8.89 11.04 10.08
CA CYS A 123 -9.83 10.09 9.51
C CYS A 123 -10.94 10.81 8.76
N GLN A 124 -11.32 10.27 7.61
CA GLN A 124 -12.62 10.51 7.02
C GLN A 124 -13.65 9.64 7.75
N VAL A 125 -14.76 10.25 8.15
CA VAL A 125 -15.84 9.56 8.88
C VAL A 125 -17.11 9.58 8.05
N THR A 126 -17.72 8.41 7.89
CA THR A 126 -19.05 8.23 7.28
C THR A 126 -19.90 7.39 8.21
N ARG A 127 -21.08 7.86 8.63
CA ARG A 127 -21.99 7.14 9.54
C ARG A 127 -21.28 6.62 10.81
N ASN A 128 -20.53 7.50 11.47
CA ASN A 128 -19.75 7.21 12.68
C ASN A 128 -18.65 6.13 12.53
N ARG A 129 -18.24 5.82 11.30
CA ARG A 129 -17.20 4.84 11.00
C ARG A 129 -16.08 5.42 10.15
N VAL A 130 -14.84 4.98 10.37
CA VAL A 130 -13.68 5.37 9.58
C VAL A 130 -13.82 4.81 8.17
N SER A 131 -14.04 5.69 7.19
CA SER A 131 -14.19 5.30 5.78
C SER A 131 -12.94 5.54 4.94
N GLY A 132 -11.97 6.30 5.48
CA GLY A 132 -10.71 6.60 4.81
C GLY A 132 -9.74 7.39 5.70
N LEU A 133 -8.51 7.52 5.24
CA LEU A 133 -7.45 8.28 5.88
C LEU A 133 -7.04 9.45 4.98
N CYS A 134 -7.06 10.67 5.51
CA CYS A 134 -6.79 11.89 4.75
C CYS A 134 -5.31 12.28 4.87
N PHE A 135 -4.62 12.33 3.74
CA PHE A 135 -3.22 12.73 3.64
C PHE A 135 -3.05 13.97 2.76
N LYS A 136 -1.90 14.64 2.91
CA LYS A 136 -1.44 15.64 1.94
C LYS A 136 -1.31 15.01 0.55
N ARG A 137 -1.68 15.76 -0.47
CA ARG A 137 -1.47 15.38 -1.88
C ARG A 137 0.00 15.57 -2.25
N TYR A 138 0.57 14.53 -2.83
CA TYR A 138 1.90 14.51 -3.43
C TYR A 138 1.77 14.31 -4.94
N THR A 139 2.80 14.69 -5.70
CA THR A 139 2.69 14.84 -7.16
C THR A 139 3.04 13.58 -7.93
N SER A 140 4.12 12.90 -7.55
CA SER A 140 4.58 11.68 -8.22
C SER A 140 5.32 10.76 -7.25
N THR A 141 5.42 9.48 -7.63
CA THR A 141 6.22 8.48 -6.94
C THR A 141 7.66 8.45 -7.48
N LEU A 142 8.59 7.92 -6.68
CA LEU A 142 9.95 7.65 -7.16
C LEU A 142 9.93 6.65 -8.32
N GLN A 143 9.04 5.65 -8.28
CA GLN A 143 8.89 4.68 -9.36
C GLN A 143 8.54 5.36 -10.69
N GLU A 144 7.59 6.28 -10.71
CA GLU A 144 7.20 7.05 -11.91
C GLU A 144 8.36 7.89 -12.42
N ASN A 145 9.10 8.54 -11.51
CA ASN A 145 10.20 9.41 -11.87
C ASN A 145 11.39 8.65 -12.47
N VAL A 146 11.72 7.46 -11.96
CA VAL A 146 12.92 6.72 -12.41
C VAL A 146 12.63 5.61 -13.42
N ASN A 147 11.40 5.09 -13.45
CA ASN A 147 11.00 3.96 -14.30
C ASN A 147 9.59 4.19 -14.89
N PRO A 148 9.39 5.25 -15.71
CA PRO A 148 8.09 5.59 -16.28
C PRO A 148 7.56 4.53 -17.26
N GLN A 149 8.45 3.70 -17.82
CA GLN A 149 8.09 2.59 -18.70
C GLN A 149 7.66 1.33 -17.92
N HIS A 150 7.65 1.38 -16.59
CA HIS A 150 7.33 0.26 -15.70
C HIS A 150 8.10 -1.02 -16.05
N LEU A 151 9.37 -0.86 -16.43
CA LEU A 151 10.26 -1.96 -16.74
C LEU A 151 10.31 -2.92 -15.55
N ASN A 152 10.23 -4.22 -15.85
CA ASN A 152 10.44 -5.23 -14.82
C ASN A 152 11.86 -5.08 -14.23
N LYS A 153 12.08 -5.68 -13.07
CA LYS A 153 13.34 -5.55 -12.33
C LYS A 153 14.59 -5.86 -13.17
N ARG A 154 14.55 -6.90 -14.01
CA ARG A 154 15.70 -7.32 -14.82
C ARG A 154 15.98 -6.29 -15.91
N THR A 155 14.95 -5.89 -16.65
CA THR A 155 15.08 -4.90 -17.72
C THR A 155 15.49 -3.54 -17.17
N PHE A 156 14.94 -3.11 -16.04
CA PHE A 156 15.35 -1.88 -15.37
C PHE A 156 16.83 -1.92 -14.95
N PHE A 157 17.27 -3.03 -14.36
CA PHE A 157 18.66 -3.17 -13.91
C PHE A 157 19.66 -3.13 -15.08
N SER A 158 19.29 -3.70 -16.23
CA SER A 158 20.08 -3.71 -17.46
C SER A 158 19.92 -2.44 -18.31
N SER A 159 19.03 -1.52 -17.94
CA SER A 159 18.91 -0.22 -18.61
C SER A 159 20.07 0.71 -18.20
N GLY A 160 20.28 1.78 -18.96
CA GLY A 160 21.21 2.84 -18.57
C GLY A 160 20.77 3.63 -17.32
N ARG A 161 19.50 3.46 -16.90
CA ARG A 161 18.87 4.17 -15.78
C ARG A 161 19.09 5.68 -15.86
N GLU A 162 18.90 6.27 -17.05
CA GLU A 162 19.26 7.67 -17.31
C GLU A 162 18.53 8.66 -16.38
N LEU A 163 17.36 8.27 -15.85
CA LEU A 163 16.54 9.07 -14.93
C LEU A 163 16.97 8.94 -13.46
N VAL A 164 17.99 8.14 -13.14
CA VAL A 164 18.56 8.02 -11.79
C VAL A 164 19.77 8.95 -11.67
N ASP A 165 19.51 10.26 -11.71
CA ASP A 165 20.52 11.29 -11.58
C ASP A 165 20.97 11.51 -10.12
N ASP A 166 21.98 12.35 -9.91
CA ASP A 166 22.51 12.64 -8.58
C ASP A 166 21.52 13.37 -7.66
N GLY A 167 20.55 14.09 -8.23
CA GLY A 167 19.46 14.71 -7.47
C GLY A 167 18.55 13.66 -6.83
N ILE A 168 18.16 12.63 -7.60
CA ILE A 168 17.41 11.47 -7.09
C ILE A 168 18.24 10.73 -6.03
N LYS A 169 19.55 10.55 -6.24
CA LYS A 169 20.40 9.90 -5.23
C LYS A 169 20.44 10.67 -3.93
N ALA A 170 20.66 11.98 -4.01
CA ALA A 170 20.70 12.87 -2.85
C ALA A 170 19.36 12.90 -2.11
N SER A 171 18.24 12.82 -2.83
CA SER A 171 16.91 12.81 -2.20
C SER A 171 16.70 11.59 -1.29
N LEU A 172 17.35 10.45 -1.56
CA LEU A 172 17.24 9.24 -0.74
C LEU A 172 17.77 9.41 0.69
N ASP A 173 18.66 10.39 0.93
CA ASP A 173 19.09 10.72 2.30
C ASP A 173 17.94 11.27 3.14
N GLY A 174 16.99 11.98 2.53
CA GLY A 174 15.75 12.38 3.18
C GLY A 174 14.90 11.18 3.59
N ILE A 175 14.77 10.18 2.70
CA ILE A 175 14.04 8.95 3.02
C ILE A 175 14.72 8.19 4.16
N LEU A 176 16.06 8.14 4.19
CA LEU A 176 16.78 7.54 5.31
C LEU A 176 16.50 8.26 6.64
N GLN A 177 16.39 9.60 6.62
CA GLN A 177 15.97 10.37 7.80
C GLN A 177 14.55 10.01 8.24
N GLY A 178 13.60 9.90 7.30
CA GLY A 178 12.23 9.42 7.60
C GLY A 178 12.21 8.02 8.22
N ILE A 179 12.99 7.07 7.69
CA ILE A 179 13.11 5.72 8.27
C ILE A 179 13.69 5.77 9.69
N ARG A 180 14.75 6.56 9.92
CA ARG A 180 15.34 6.73 11.25
C ARG A 180 14.34 7.30 12.24
N HIS A 181 13.52 8.26 11.80
CA HIS A 181 12.44 8.80 12.60
C HIS A 181 11.42 7.73 12.98
N LEU A 182 10.92 6.93 12.01
CA LEU A 182 10.03 5.80 12.30
C LEU A 182 10.63 4.85 13.35
N HIS A 183 11.90 4.49 13.16
CA HIS A 183 12.60 3.60 14.08
C HIS A 183 12.72 4.20 15.49
N SER A 184 12.93 5.51 15.60
CA SER A 184 12.99 6.19 16.92
C SER A 184 11.67 6.13 17.68
N LEU A 185 10.54 5.99 16.96
CA LEU A 185 9.20 5.80 17.52
C LEU A 185 8.87 4.31 17.76
N GLY A 186 9.83 3.41 17.57
CA GLY A 186 9.63 1.95 17.69
C GLY A 186 8.80 1.35 16.55
N LEU A 187 8.70 2.02 15.40
CA LEU A 187 8.00 1.53 14.21
C LEU A 187 8.97 1.04 13.15
N VAL A 188 8.57 0.01 12.39
CA VAL A 188 9.25 -0.45 11.18
C VAL A 188 8.24 -0.44 10.03
N HIS A 189 8.59 0.18 8.90
CA HIS A 189 7.67 0.36 7.76
C HIS A 189 7.31 -0.94 7.02
N ASN A 190 8.26 -1.87 6.92
CA ASN A 190 8.15 -3.17 6.24
C ASN A 190 7.78 -3.19 4.74
N ASP A 191 7.61 -2.03 4.10
CA ASP A 191 7.16 -1.95 2.70
C ASP A 191 7.69 -0.72 1.96
N VAL A 192 8.92 -0.29 2.26
CA VAL A 192 9.54 0.80 1.51
C VAL A 192 9.94 0.30 0.13
N THR A 193 9.31 0.86 -0.88
CA THR A 193 9.55 0.60 -2.29
C THR A 193 9.54 1.93 -3.05
N PRO A 194 10.04 2.01 -4.29
CA PRO A 194 9.95 3.24 -5.07
C PRO A 194 8.51 3.77 -5.27
N SER A 195 7.50 2.89 -5.25
CA SER A 195 6.08 3.29 -5.31
C SER A 195 5.59 3.92 -4.00
N ASN A 196 6.22 3.62 -2.87
CA ASN A 196 5.87 4.15 -1.54
C ASN A 196 6.78 5.32 -1.11
N ILE A 197 7.50 5.92 -2.07
CA ILE A 197 8.23 7.16 -1.92
C ILE A 197 7.58 8.16 -2.88
N MET A 198 7.06 9.27 -2.36
CA MET A 198 6.44 10.32 -3.19
C MET A 198 7.16 11.65 -3.04
N PHE A 199 6.96 12.55 -4.00
CA PHE A 199 7.54 13.89 -4.00
C PHE A 199 6.46 14.95 -3.79
N GLY A 200 6.76 15.93 -2.94
CA GLY A 200 5.97 17.16 -2.80
C GLY A 200 6.28 18.17 -3.91
N LYS A 201 5.53 19.28 -3.93
CA LYS A 201 5.77 20.41 -4.85
C LYS A 201 7.17 21.02 -4.73
N ASP A 202 7.79 20.88 -3.56
CA ASP A 202 9.14 21.35 -3.23
C ASP A 202 10.22 20.30 -3.53
N ASN A 203 9.87 19.22 -4.23
CA ASN A 203 10.74 18.07 -4.51
C ASN A 203 11.27 17.36 -3.25
N THR A 204 10.63 17.59 -2.08
CA THR A 204 10.96 16.84 -0.85
C THR A 204 10.40 15.43 -0.96
N PRO A 205 11.23 14.38 -0.81
CA PRO A 205 10.75 13.00 -0.85
C PRO A 205 10.14 12.61 0.50
N VAL A 206 9.02 11.91 0.46
CA VAL A 206 8.28 11.46 1.64
C VAL A 206 7.98 9.97 1.55
N LEU A 207 8.05 9.28 2.69
CA LEU A 207 7.48 7.94 2.83
C LEU A 207 5.97 8.01 2.94
N VAL A 208 5.29 7.18 2.17
CA VAL A 208 3.83 7.00 2.18
C VAL A 208 3.48 5.54 2.44
N ASP A 209 2.19 5.27 2.63
CA ASP A 209 1.63 3.93 2.84
C ASP A 209 2.13 3.19 4.10
N PHE A 210 1.44 3.42 5.22
CA PHE A 210 1.80 2.84 6.51
C PHE A 210 1.03 1.55 6.86
N GLY A 211 0.26 0.95 5.93
CA GLY A 211 -0.53 -0.25 6.23
C GLY A 211 0.30 -1.48 6.64
N SER A 212 1.57 -1.50 6.22
CA SER A 212 2.55 -2.53 6.59
C SER A 212 3.39 -2.17 7.83
N CYS A 213 3.22 -0.98 8.40
CA CYS A 213 3.96 -0.59 9.60
C CYS A 213 3.64 -1.52 10.76
N ARG A 214 4.67 -1.84 11.55
CA ARG A 214 4.56 -2.68 12.75
C ARG A 214 5.44 -2.12 13.85
N ARG A 215 5.11 -2.44 15.10
CA ARG A 215 6.04 -2.20 16.19
C ARG A 215 7.26 -3.12 16.08
N VAL A 216 8.40 -2.65 16.56
CA VAL A 216 9.59 -3.51 16.70
C VAL A 216 9.20 -4.75 17.52
N ALA A 217 9.66 -5.92 17.06
CA ALA A 217 9.35 -7.26 17.59
C ALA A 217 7.91 -7.80 17.37
N GLU A 218 7.00 -7.06 16.71
CA GLU A 218 5.68 -7.59 16.34
C GLU A 218 5.77 -8.58 15.16
N SER A 219 5.09 -9.72 15.24
CA SER A 219 5.11 -10.75 14.18
C SER A 219 4.50 -10.26 12.86
N LEU A 220 5.13 -10.64 11.73
CA LEU A 220 4.59 -10.41 10.38
C LEU A 220 3.60 -11.50 9.91
N ARG A 221 3.23 -12.46 10.77
CA ARG A 221 2.44 -13.64 10.39
C ARG A 221 1.05 -13.32 9.79
N ASP A 222 0.53 -12.12 9.96
CA ASP A 222 -0.71 -11.66 9.32
C ASP A 222 -0.59 -11.47 7.80
N ARG A 223 0.64 -11.44 7.25
CA ARG A 223 0.86 -11.38 5.80
C ARG A 223 0.80 -12.82 5.27
N ARG A 224 -0.28 -13.20 4.58
CA ARG A 224 -0.23 -14.29 3.58
C ARG A 224 0.65 -13.84 2.41
N LEU A 225 1.95 -13.70 2.66
CA LEU A 225 2.96 -13.69 1.62
C LEU A 225 3.09 -15.14 1.16
N ASN A 226 2.67 -15.39 -0.08
CA ASN A 226 3.13 -16.56 -0.81
C ASN A 226 4.65 -16.42 -0.99
N GLY A 227 5.40 -17.05 -0.08
CA GLY A 227 6.86 -17.01 -0.02
C GLY A 227 7.32 -16.95 1.43
N HIS A 228 7.79 -18.08 1.95
CA HIS A 228 8.40 -18.18 3.27
C HIS A 228 9.55 -17.18 3.43
N MET A 229 9.45 -16.29 4.42
CA MET A 229 10.61 -15.80 5.16
C MET A 229 10.30 -15.92 6.65
N ASN A 230 10.84 -16.98 7.25
CA ASN A 230 10.91 -17.11 8.69
C ASN A 230 11.80 -16.00 9.28
N GLY A 231 11.33 -15.46 10.41
CA GLY A 231 12.03 -14.67 11.41
C GLY A 231 13.29 -13.91 11.00
N MET A 232 13.19 -12.58 10.92
CA MET A 232 14.29 -11.68 11.29
C MET A 232 13.75 -10.25 11.46
N ILE A 233 13.11 -9.98 12.60
CA ILE A 233 12.96 -8.61 13.11
C ILE A 233 14.06 -8.42 14.13
N LEU A 234 15.28 -8.19 13.66
CA LEU A 234 16.31 -7.56 14.47
C LEU A 234 17.40 -7.00 13.55
N THR A 235 17.68 -5.71 13.72
CA THR A 235 18.81 -4.94 13.17
C THR A 235 18.80 -4.55 11.68
N LEU A 236 17.85 -3.70 11.29
CA LEU A 236 17.86 -2.96 10.02
C LEU A 236 18.71 -1.66 10.08
N ARG A 237 19.92 -1.71 10.63
CA ARG A 237 20.93 -0.64 10.41
C ARG A 237 21.75 -0.87 9.13
N LEU A 238 21.89 -2.12 8.67
CA LEU A 238 22.85 -2.50 7.61
C LEU A 238 22.21 -3.05 6.31
N ARG A 239 20.95 -3.52 6.34
CA ARG A 239 20.28 -4.06 5.12
C ARG A 239 19.65 -2.99 4.21
N TRP A 240 19.25 -1.83 4.75
CA TRP A 240 18.59 -0.76 3.99
C TRP A 240 19.49 -0.09 2.96
N ARG A 241 20.72 0.30 3.37
CA ARG A 241 21.74 0.81 2.44
C ARG A 241 21.95 -0.18 1.29
N ARG A 242 21.94 -1.48 1.58
CA ARG A 242 22.21 -2.51 0.57
C ARG A 242 21.00 -2.88 -0.32
N LEU A 243 19.75 -2.55 0.03
CA LEU A 243 18.59 -2.99 -0.76
C LEU A 243 18.13 -1.95 -1.78
N ILE A 244 18.22 -0.65 -1.46
CA ILE A 244 17.85 0.45 -2.36
C ILE A 244 19.10 0.96 -3.09
N LEU A 245 20.22 1.23 -2.41
CA LEU A 245 21.44 1.67 -3.13
C LEU A 245 22.00 0.57 -4.03
N THR A 246 22.08 -0.69 -3.61
CA THR A 246 22.62 -1.74 -4.50
C THR A 246 21.65 -2.19 -5.62
N ARG A 247 20.38 -1.72 -5.62
CA ARG A 247 19.40 -2.07 -6.67
C ARG A 247 19.00 -0.90 -7.57
N LEU A 248 19.14 0.34 -7.10
CA LEU A 248 18.96 1.55 -7.90
C LEU A 248 20.29 2.17 -8.32
N LEU A 249 21.34 2.09 -7.49
CA LEU A 249 22.55 2.92 -7.59
C LEU A 249 23.85 2.17 -7.93
N ASN A 250 23.82 0.84 -8.04
CA ASN A 250 24.88 0.03 -8.63
C ASN A 250 24.35 -0.79 -9.80
#